data_AF-A0A087GPE9-F1
#
_entry.id   AF-A0A087GPE9-F1
#
_cell.length_a   1.000
_cell.length_b   1.000
_cell.length_c   1.000
_cell.angle_alpha   90.00
_cell.angle_beta   90.00
_cell.angle_gamma   90.00
#
_symmetry.space_group_name_H-M   'P 1'
#
loop_
_entity.id
_entity.type
_entity.pdbx_description
1 polymer ?
#
loop_
_entity_poly.entity_id
_entity_poly.type
_entity_poly.pdbx_seq_one_letter_code
_entity_poly.pdbx_strand_id
1 'polypeptide(L)'
;MEARVLSCTTFGDDKVVKIVVPNHRAITKYKAGENETTIVVSDDTCSKKDVEEIKKFCEKLGYVYEGRLDQEYNQTNTGPGLV
;
A
#
# COMPACT_ATOMS: atom_id res chain seq x y z
N MET A 1 -2.95 -3.31 -15.99
CA MET A 1 -3.59 -3.29 -14.66
C MET A 1 -2.88 -2.25 -13.80
N GLU A 2 -3.62 -1.44 -13.06
CA GLU A 2 -3.10 -0.26 -12.35
C GLU A 2 -3.25 -0.43 -10.84
N ALA A 3 -2.61 0.44 -10.05
CA ALA A 3 -2.78 0.48 -8.61
C ALA A 3 -4.23 0.86 -8.27
N ARG A 4 -4.81 0.22 -7.25
CA ARG A 4 -6.16 0.52 -6.77
C ARG A 4 -6.10 0.99 -5.33
N VAL A 5 -6.84 2.05 -5.00
CA VAL A 5 -6.96 2.50 -3.60
C VAL A 5 -7.85 1.52 -2.84
N LEU A 6 -7.34 1.00 -1.72
CA LEU A 6 -8.07 0.15 -0.78
C LEU A 6 -8.74 1.00 0.30
N SER A 7 -8.02 1.97 0.85
CA SER A 7 -8.54 2.88 1.86
C SER A 7 -7.82 4.22 1.83
N CYS A 8 -8.48 5.24 2.34
CA CYS A 8 -7.95 6.59 2.50
C CYS A 8 -8.42 7.10 3.86
N THR A 9 -7.48 7.46 4.73
CA THR A 9 -7.73 8.01 6.05
C THR A 9 -7.04 9.36 6.16
N THR A 10 -7.67 10.33 6.80
CA THR A 10 -7.14 11.69 6.94
C THR A 10 -7.13 12.08 8.41
N PHE A 11 -6.01 12.62 8.89
CA PHE A 11 -5.83 13.10 10.26
C PHE A 11 -5.24 14.52 10.21
N GLY A 12 -6.09 15.54 10.38
CA GLY A 12 -5.67 16.92 10.12
C GLY A 12 -5.30 17.10 8.64
N ASP A 13 -4.10 17.60 8.38
CA ASP A 13 -3.55 17.77 7.02
C ASP A 13 -2.85 16.51 6.47
N ASP A 14 -2.60 15.51 7.32
CA ASP A 14 -1.93 14.28 6.92
C ASP A 14 -2.92 13.28 6.32
N LYS A 15 -2.54 12.68 5.19
CA LYS A 15 -3.36 11.71 4.46
C LYS A 15 -2.63 10.37 4.40
N VAL A 16 -3.27 9.30 4.86
CA VAL A 16 -2.76 7.93 4.72
C VAL A 16 -3.59 7.22 3.65
N VAL A 17 -2.95 6.86 2.54
CA VAL A 17 -3.61 6.13 1.45
C VAL A 17 -3.03 4.74 1.35
N LYS A 18 -3.89 3.73 1.45
CA LYS A 18 -3.51 2.34 1.21
C LYS A 18 -3.90 1.94 -0.20
N ILE A 19 -2.94 1.44 -0.97
CA ILE A 19 -3.14 0.97 -2.34
C ILE A 19 -2.77 -0.51 -2.46
N VAL A 20 -3.49 -1.22 -3.34
CA VAL A 20 -3.09 -2.54 -3.83
C VAL A 20 -2.49 -2.42 -5.22
N VAL A 21 -1.38 -3.13 -5.45
CA VAL A 21 -0.70 -3.18 -6.74
C VAL A 21 -0.66 -4.60 -7.28
N PRO A 22 -1.03 -4.82 -8.56
CA PRO A 22 -0.97 -6.15 -9.19
C PRO A 22 0.44 -6.56 -9.66
N ASN A 23 1.41 -5.63 -9.64
CA ASN A 23 2.82 -5.86 -9.97
C ASN A 23 3.66 -4.60 -9.69
N HIS A 24 4.97 -4.71 -9.80
CA HIS A 24 5.91 -3.60 -9.58
C HIS A 24 5.73 -2.41 -10.53
N ARG A 25 5.18 -2.59 -11.74
CA ARG A 25 4.98 -1.46 -12.67
C ARG A 25 3.80 -0.58 -12.28
N ALA A 26 2.84 -1.11 -11.53
CA ALA A 26 1.68 -0.34 -11.10
C ALA A 26 2.07 0.72 -10.06
N ILE A 27 3.10 0.45 -9.24
CA ILE A 27 3.55 1.38 -8.19
C ILE A 27 4.12 2.67 -8.78
N THR A 28 4.85 2.59 -9.89
CA THR A 28 5.53 3.75 -10.50
C THR A 28 4.56 4.71 -11.18
N LYS A 29 3.33 4.25 -11.42
CA LYS A 29 2.25 5.08 -11.95
C LYS A 29 1.49 5.82 -10.86
N TYR A 30 1.57 5.34 -9.62
CA TYR A 30 0.94 6.00 -8.49
C TYR A 30 1.73 7.27 -8.14
N LYS A 31 1.02 8.39 -8.01
CA LYS A 31 1.61 9.66 -7.60
C LYS A 31 0.95 10.06 -6.29
N ALA A 32 1.72 9.97 -5.21
CA ALA A 32 1.29 10.44 -3.91
C ALA A 32 1.02 11.96 -3.94
N GLY A 33 -0.03 12.41 -3.26
CA GLY A 33 -0.29 13.82 -3.04
C GLY A 33 0.68 14.46 -2.04
N GLU A 34 0.59 15.79 -1.88
CA GLU A 34 1.29 16.49 -0.79
C GLU A 34 0.75 16.00 0.57
N ASN A 35 1.66 15.81 1.54
CA ASN A 35 1.37 15.24 2.88
C ASN A 35 0.71 13.86 2.86
N GLU A 36 0.93 13.07 1.80
CA GLU A 36 0.40 11.72 1.68
C GLU A 36 1.41 10.65 2.07
N THR A 37 1.09 9.89 3.12
CA THR A 37 1.74 8.61 3.42
C THR A 37 1.06 7.50 2.62
N THR A 38 1.79 6.91 1.67
CA THR A 38 1.27 5.79 0.87
C THR A 38 1.69 4.45 1.48
N ILE A 39 0.70 3.61 1.74
CA ILE A 39 0.88 2.21 2.14
C ILE A 39 0.57 1.33 0.94
N VAL A 40 1.46 0.39 0.62
CA VAL A 40 1.40 -0.46 -0.56
C VAL A 40 1.23 -1.91 -0.14
N VAL A 41 0.21 -2.55 -0.71
CA VAL A 41 -0.09 -3.97 -0.58
C VAL A 41 0.07 -4.61 -1.95
N SER A 42 0.67 -5.79 -2.02
CA SER A 42 0.72 -6.58 -3.25
C SER A 42 -0.54 -7.44 -3.39
N ASP A 43 -1.08 -7.50 -4.61
CA ASP A 43 -2.16 -8.41 -4.98
C ASP A 43 -1.74 -9.88 -4.76
N ASP A 44 -2.70 -10.77 -4.49
CA ASP A 44 -2.43 -12.20 -4.22
C ASP A 44 -1.77 -12.89 -5.42
N THR A 45 -2.09 -12.42 -6.63
CA THR A 45 -1.53 -12.92 -7.89
C THR A 45 -0.09 -12.43 -8.16
N CYS A 46 0.46 -11.52 -7.34
CA CYS A 46 1.83 -11.03 -7.55
C CYS A 46 2.86 -12.16 -7.48
N SER A 47 3.80 -12.18 -8.43
CA SER A 47 4.93 -13.10 -8.35
C SER A 47 5.87 -12.72 -7.21
N LYS A 48 6.70 -13.65 -6.72
CA LYS A 48 7.73 -13.34 -5.70
C LYS A 48 8.67 -12.24 -6.18
N LYS A 49 9.07 -12.28 -7.45
CA LYS A 49 9.92 -11.27 -8.08
C LYS A 49 9.26 -9.90 -8.07
N ASP A 50 7.97 -9.83 -8.42
CA ASP A 50 7.23 -8.56 -8.37
C ASP A 50 7.17 -8.00 -6.95
N VAL A 51 6.95 -8.85 -5.94
CA VAL A 51 6.94 -8.41 -4.54
C VAL A 51 8.28 -7.84 -4.09
N GLU A 52 9.39 -8.48 -4.46
CA GLU A 52 10.72 -7.95 -4.14
C GLU A 52 10.98 -6.59 -4.80
N GLU A 53 10.58 -6.43 -6.05
CA GLU A 53 10.70 -5.16 -6.76
C GLU A 53 9.77 -4.08 -6.16
N ILE A 54 8.54 -4.44 -5.77
CA ILE A 54 7.60 -3.54 -5.08
C ILE A 54 8.25 -2.99 -3.80
N LYS A 55 8.86 -3.85 -2.98
CA LYS A 55 9.56 -3.41 -1.75
C LYS A 55 10.66 -2.39 -2.05
N LYS A 56 11.50 -2.66 -3.07
CA LYS A 56 12.56 -1.72 -3.49
C LYS A 56 11.98 -0.38 -3.98
N PHE A 57 10.85 -0.40 -4.67
CA PHE A 57 10.19 0.83 -5.09
C PHE A 57 9.62 1.59 -3.89
N CYS A 58 9.01 0.91 -2.92
CA CYS A 58 8.52 1.53 -1.71
C CYS A 58 9.64 2.28 -0.97
N GLU A 59 10.79 1.64 -0.76
CA GLU A 59 11.95 2.27 -0.13
C GLU A 59 12.42 3.53 -0.88
N LYS A 60 12.48 3.47 -2.21
CA LYS A 60 12.90 4.61 -3.05
C LYS A 60 11.92 5.77 -3.05
N LEU A 61 10.62 5.47 -2.96
CA LEU A 61 9.54 6.46 -3.03
C LEU A 61 9.13 6.96 -1.64
N GLY A 62 9.67 6.39 -0.56
CA GLY A 62 9.26 6.69 0.81
C GLY A 62 7.88 6.12 1.16
N TYR A 63 7.44 5.07 0.47
CA TYR A 63 6.19 4.37 0.76
C TYR A 63 6.41 3.24 1.76
N VAL A 64 5.35 2.83 2.44
CA VAL A 64 5.37 1.70 3.38
C VAL A 64 4.84 0.46 2.69
N TYR A 65 5.56 -0.66 2.73
CA TYR A 65 5.05 -1.93 2.23
C TYR A 65 4.44 -2.75 3.38
N GLU A 66 3.17 -3.14 3.26
CA GLU A 66 2.42 -3.81 4.35
C GLU A 66 2.25 -5.32 4.14
N GLY A 67 2.46 -5.85 2.93
CA GLY A 67 2.32 -7.29 2.69
C GLY A 67 1.49 -7.66 1.46
N ARG A 68 0.90 -8.86 1.49
CA ARG A 68 0.00 -9.38 0.44
C ARG A 68 -1.45 -9.27 0.89
N LEU A 69 -2.34 -8.97 -0.08
CA LEU A 69 -3.77 -8.81 0.16
C LEU A 69 -4.41 -10.05 0.81
N ASP A 70 -3.96 -11.26 0.44
CA ASP A 70 -4.55 -12.52 0.93
C ASP A 70 -4.03 -12.99 2.30
N GLN A 71 -2.81 -12.62 2.70
CA GLN A 71 -2.15 -13.20 3.88
C GLN A 71 -2.29 -12.37 5.16
N GLU A 72 -2.40 -11.04 5.07
CA GLU A 72 -2.38 -10.16 6.26
C GLU A 72 -3.61 -9.22 6.37
N TYR A 73 -4.42 -9.08 5.30
CA TYR A 73 -5.53 -8.14 5.30
C TYR A 73 -6.74 -8.60 6.14
N ASN A 74 -6.84 -9.89 6.43
CA ASN A 74 -7.82 -10.43 7.36
C ASN A 74 -7.45 -10.20 8.85
N GLN A 75 -6.30 -9.57 9.18
CA GLN A 75 -5.82 -9.50 10.57
C GLN A 75 -5.48 -8.12 11.17
N THR A 76 -5.68 -6.98 10.49
CA THR A 76 -5.27 -5.67 11.05
C THR A 76 -6.35 -4.58 11.14
N ASN A 77 -7.63 -4.95 11.26
CA ASN A 77 -8.70 -4.03 11.68
C ASN A 77 -9.34 -4.38 13.04
N THR A 78 -8.53 -4.81 13.99
CA THR A 78 -8.83 -4.65 15.42
C THR A 78 -7.71 -3.86 16.07
N GLY A 79 -7.71 -2.55 15.84
CA GLY A 79 -7.00 -1.62 16.71
C GLY A 79 -7.66 -1.63 18.10
N PRO A 80 -6.89 -1.54 19.21
CA PRO A 80 -7.47 -1.43 20.53
C PRO A 80 -7.99 0.00 20.75
N GLY A 81 -9.27 0.14 21.08
CA GLY A 81 -9.79 1.30 21.83
C GLY A 81 -10.29 2.49 21.02
N LEU A 82 -11.58 2.48 20.70
CA LEU A 82 -12.41 3.69 20.59
C LEU A 82 -13.75 3.37 21.27
N VAL A 83 -13.72 3.42 22.61
CA VAL A 83 -14.87 3.69 23.49
C VAL A 83 -14.46 4.76 24.48
#